data_AF-R6X8D6-F1
#
_entry.id   AF-R6X8D6-F1
#
_cell.length_a   1.000
_cell.length_b   1.000
_cell.length_c   1.000
_cell.angle_alpha   90.00
_cell.angle_beta   90.00
_cell.angle_gamma   90.00
#
_symmetry.space_group_name_H-M   'P 1'
#
loop_
_entity.id
_entity.type
_entity.pdbx_description
1 polymer ?
#
loop_
_entity_poly.entity_id
_entity_poly.type
_entity_poly.pdbx_seq_one_letter_code
_entity_poly.pdbx_strand_id
1 'polypeptide(L)'
;MVKTTNTNGIPPKSKNETFTGKELANQLQVLIGKSLLITGKPRTDGSHLRKLIENALQDSKVELAASSTFKVIPPQKRGIPKSIKYLADSFLITSGDKYNLQVWNRIPNSSNVLIKYHNGSSIRCKDINCILVKIDLEQQNIESIIVMSPQYIEHKFGKFGIPTIKYQAIINPATRNTIVNSSTKAFIVTDTTNMKPLLGSNSQVELKTLSSEPISSQILSIEEIGQRVISNLIGQKLFAQDTKTRGQALERKVATLLGFSDEDQLVGNYPDIYNQALEVKVQDSPTIDLGKETPMNPLPVYQNLPITTEDIRYLIALTNPQTSEIEGVILVPGKELENIFTMVNGTSFKCQRSIPMKFFEKYKGKSVFNP
;
A
#
# COMPACT_ATOMS: atom_id res chain seq x y z
N MET A 1 4.17 32.91 16.53
CA MET A 1 3.77 31.53 16.16
C MET A 1 2.48 31.60 15.36
N VAL A 2 2.54 31.44 14.03
CA VAL A 2 1.32 31.40 13.21
C VAL A 2 0.65 30.05 13.46
N LYS A 3 -0.54 30.06 14.06
CA LYS A 3 -1.42 28.88 14.11
C LYS A 3 -1.76 28.51 12.67
N THR A 4 -1.02 27.57 12.06
CA THR A 4 -1.41 26.97 10.79
C THR A 4 -2.70 26.18 11.03
N THR A 5 -3.83 26.78 10.68
CA THR A 5 -5.08 26.04 10.54
C THR A 5 -4.84 24.91 9.54
N ASN A 6 -5.19 23.68 9.93
CA ASN A 6 -5.02 22.52 9.07
C ASN A 6 -6.00 22.62 7.89
N THR A 7 -5.54 23.11 6.74
CA THR A 7 -6.36 23.33 5.54
C THR A 7 -6.40 22.12 4.60
N ASN A 8 -5.84 20.98 5.05
CA ASN A 8 -5.79 19.75 4.27
C ASN A 8 -7.19 19.27 3.88
N GLY A 9 -7.38 18.96 2.59
CA GLY A 9 -8.64 18.45 2.08
C GLY A 9 -9.76 19.49 1.94
N ILE A 10 -9.46 20.78 2.14
CA ILE A 10 -10.39 21.89 1.83
C ILE A 10 -10.13 22.34 0.37
N PRO A 11 -11.15 22.37 -0.50
CA PRO A 11 -11.00 22.77 -1.90
C PRO A 11 -10.85 24.30 -2.03
N PRO A 12 -10.44 24.81 -3.21
CA PRO A 12 -10.47 26.24 -3.47
C PRO A 12 -11.94 26.73 -3.49
N LYS A 13 -12.16 28.04 -3.35
CA LYS A 13 -13.49 28.66 -3.43
C LYS A 13 -14.21 28.36 -4.74
N SER A 14 -13.46 28.27 -5.83
CA SER A 14 -13.90 27.81 -7.14
C SER A 14 -12.79 27.02 -7.83
N LYS A 15 -13.16 26.09 -8.72
CA LYS A 15 -12.19 25.32 -9.53
C LYS A 15 -11.26 26.22 -10.35
N ASN A 16 -11.72 27.39 -10.76
CA ASN A 16 -10.94 28.33 -11.57
C ASN A 16 -10.11 29.30 -10.71
N GLU A 17 -10.33 29.34 -9.40
CA GLU A 17 -9.63 30.22 -8.45
C GLU A 17 -8.49 29.47 -7.77
N THR A 18 -7.62 28.89 -8.58
CA THR A 18 -6.43 28.15 -8.15
C THR A 18 -5.38 28.17 -9.25
N PHE A 19 -4.23 27.56 -9.01
CA PHE A 19 -3.16 27.49 -10.00
C PHE A 19 -3.55 26.60 -11.18
N THR A 20 -3.29 27.08 -12.39
CA THR A 20 -3.17 26.22 -13.57
C THR A 20 -1.96 25.29 -13.43
N GLY A 21 -1.92 24.18 -14.18
CA GLY A 21 -0.78 23.26 -14.15
C GLY A 21 0.56 23.93 -14.50
N LYS A 22 0.54 24.92 -15.41
CA LYS A 22 1.72 25.72 -15.76
C LYS A 22 2.16 26.63 -14.61
N GLU A 23 1.23 27.29 -13.92
CA GLU A 23 1.56 28.10 -12.74
C GLU A 23 2.10 27.23 -11.59
N LEU A 24 1.53 26.03 -11.36
CA LEU A 24 2.07 25.08 -10.40
C LEU A 24 3.54 24.75 -10.70
N ALA A 25 3.84 24.38 -11.95
CA ALA A 25 5.22 24.06 -12.34
C ALA A 25 6.16 25.25 -12.12
N ASN A 26 5.74 26.46 -12.53
CA ASN A 26 6.56 27.66 -12.36
C ASN A 26 6.86 27.96 -10.88
N GLN A 27 5.85 27.90 -10.01
CA GLN A 27 6.03 28.15 -8.58
C GLN A 27 6.93 27.10 -7.92
N LEU A 28 6.84 25.84 -8.35
CA LEU A 28 7.64 24.75 -7.81
C LEU A 28 9.09 24.75 -8.29
N GLN A 29 9.47 25.57 -9.27
CA GLN A 29 10.85 25.70 -9.75
C GLN A 29 11.83 26.05 -8.61
N VAL A 30 11.39 26.81 -7.60
CA VAL A 30 12.20 27.18 -6.43
C VAL A 30 12.60 26.01 -5.54
N LEU A 31 12.00 24.83 -5.74
CA LEU A 31 12.31 23.62 -5.00
C LEU A 31 13.44 22.80 -5.65
N ILE A 32 13.76 23.02 -6.93
CA ILE A 32 14.85 22.32 -7.60
C ILE A 32 16.17 22.59 -6.87
N GLY A 33 16.94 21.54 -6.59
CA GLY A 33 18.19 21.58 -5.84
C GLY A 33 18.03 21.68 -4.32
N LYS A 34 16.81 21.87 -3.78
CA LYS A 34 16.61 21.85 -2.33
C LYS A 34 16.77 20.44 -1.78
N SER A 35 17.38 20.34 -0.60
CA SER A 35 17.55 19.07 0.09
C SER A 35 16.21 18.50 0.57
N LEU A 36 16.02 17.20 0.38
CA LEU A 36 14.95 16.41 0.98
C LEU A 36 15.51 15.05 1.38
N LEU A 37 15.72 14.87 2.68
CA LEU A 37 16.21 13.60 3.24
C LEU A 37 15.13 12.52 3.16
N ILE A 38 15.47 11.40 2.52
CA ILE A 38 14.58 10.24 2.39
C ILE A 38 14.82 9.29 3.55
N THR A 39 13.78 9.08 4.38
CA THR A 39 13.87 8.24 5.59
C THR A 39 13.61 6.76 5.32
N GLY A 40 13.21 6.40 4.10
CA GLY A 40 12.77 5.05 3.75
C GLY A 40 11.37 4.72 4.27
N LYS A 41 10.67 5.69 4.89
CA LYS A 41 9.31 5.54 5.42
C LYS A 41 8.34 6.30 4.52
N PRO A 42 7.63 5.63 3.58
CA PRO A 42 6.86 6.31 2.53
C PRO A 42 5.83 7.33 3.02
N ARG A 43 5.18 7.05 4.17
CA ARG A 43 4.20 7.98 4.78
C ARG A 43 4.86 9.26 5.29
N THR A 44 6.04 9.13 5.91
CA THR A 44 6.83 10.25 6.44
C THR A 44 7.38 11.07 5.29
N ASP A 45 8.05 10.42 4.33
CA ASP A 45 8.67 11.09 3.18
C ASP A 45 7.62 11.82 2.33
N GLY A 46 6.48 11.18 2.07
CA GLY A 46 5.35 11.82 1.39
C GLY A 46 4.73 12.97 2.18
N SER A 47 4.83 12.98 3.51
CA SER A 47 4.39 14.11 4.33
C SER A 47 5.36 15.28 4.32
N HIS A 48 6.67 15.00 4.31
CA HIS A 48 7.69 16.04 4.17
C HIS A 48 7.61 16.70 2.80
N LEU A 49 7.46 15.90 1.73
CA LEU A 49 7.28 16.42 0.38
C LEU A 49 6.07 17.36 0.27
N ARG A 50 4.92 16.95 0.80
CA ARG A 50 3.71 17.81 0.78
C ARG A 50 3.92 19.13 1.50
N LYS A 51 4.59 19.13 2.66
CA LYS A 51 4.91 20.38 3.38
C LYS A 51 5.82 21.29 2.56
N LEU A 52 6.82 20.74 1.88
CA LEU A 52 7.70 21.52 0.99
C LEU A 52 6.92 22.13 -0.19
N ILE A 53 6.09 21.33 -0.85
CA ILE A 53 5.22 21.79 -1.94
C ILE A 53 4.27 22.88 -1.44
N GLU A 54 3.59 22.65 -0.32
CA GLU A 54 2.68 23.63 0.28
C GLU A 54 3.39 24.93 0.60
N ASN A 55 4.59 24.89 1.17
CA ASN A 55 5.39 26.08 1.47
C ASN A 55 5.82 26.83 0.21
N ALA A 56 6.18 26.13 -0.87
CA ALA A 56 6.49 26.77 -2.15
C ALA A 56 5.25 27.38 -2.81
N LEU A 57 4.07 26.83 -2.55
CA LEU A 57 2.78 27.30 -3.05
C LEU A 57 2.04 28.19 -2.04
N GLN A 58 2.70 28.66 -0.96
CA GLN A 58 2.14 29.66 -0.04
C GLN A 58 2.07 31.01 -0.73
N ASP A 59 1.22 31.09 -1.74
CA ASP A 59 0.85 32.31 -2.42
C ASP A 59 -0.60 32.65 -2.07
N SER A 60 -0.80 33.94 -1.84
CA SER A 60 -2.02 34.68 -1.56
C SER A 60 -3.19 34.46 -2.53
N LYS A 61 -2.98 33.74 -3.64
CA LYS A 61 -3.95 33.62 -4.75
C LYS A 61 -5.09 32.63 -4.50
N VAL A 62 -4.93 31.63 -3.62
CA VAL A 62 -5.92 30.55 -3.46
C VAL A 62 -6.78 30.75 -2.22
N GLU A 63 -7.97 31.31 -2.42
CA GLU A 63 -9.00 31.36 -1.39
C GLU A 63 -9.64 29.98 -1.19
N LEU A 64 -9.85 29.59 0.08
CA LEU A 64 -10.49 28.32 0.42
C LEU A 64 -12.01 28.45 0.44
N ALA A 65 -12.70 27.40 0.01
CA ALA A 65 -14.14 27.34 0.14
C ALA A 65 -14.57 27.24 1.62
N ALA A 66 -15.61 28.00 2.00
CA ALA A 66 -16.25 27.83 3.29
C ALA A 66 -16.93 26.45 3.35
N SER A 67 -16.88 25.79 4.51
CA SER A 67 -17.41 24.42 4.68
C SER A 67 -18.89 24.27 4.34
N SER A 68 -19.67 25.36 4.39
CA SER A 68 -21.09 25.40 4.02
C SER A 68 -21.35 25.57 2.52
N THR A 69 -20.32 25.66 1.67
CA THR A 69 -20.46 25.97 0.23
C THR A 69 -20.16 24.80 -0.70
N PHE A 70 -19.69 23.68 -0.15
CA PHE A 70 -19.34 22.49 -0.92
C PHE A 70 -19.65 21.20 -0.17
N LYS A 71 -19.79 20.12 -0.94
CA LYS A 71 -19.91 18.74 -0.45
C LYS A 71 -18.81 17.89 -1.03
N VAL A 72 -18.11 17.15 -0.17
CA VAL A 72 -17.22 16.06 -0.59
C VAL A 72 -18.09 14.87 -0.99
N ILE A 73 -17.91 14.37 -2.22
CA ILE A 73 -18.75 13.31 -2.78
C ILE A 73 -18.27 11.91 -2.33
N PRO A 74 -16.97 11.57 -2.39
CA PRO A 74 -16.52 10.25 -1.96
C PRO A 74 -16.81 10.00 -0.47
N PRO A 75 -17.32 8.82 -0.10
CA PRO A 75 -17.55 8.45 1.29
C PRO A 75 -16.24 8.48 2.06
N GLN A 76 -16.31 8.91 3.33
CA GLN A 76 -15.15 9.04 4.22
C GLN A 76 -14.00 9.90 3.64
N LYS A 77 -14.28 10.75 2.63
CA LYS A 77 -13.29 11.58 1.92
C LYS A 77 -12.16 10.77 1.25
N ARG A 78 -12.38 9.48 0.95
CA ARG A 78 -11.37 8.64 0.27
C ARG A 78 -11.02 9.17 -1.11
N GLY A 79 -9.74 9.10 -1.47
CA GLY A 79 -9.24 9.51 -2.78
C GLY A 79 -9.08 11.03 -2.96
N ILE A 80 -9.53 11.84 -2.00
CA ILE A 80 -9.34 13.30 -2.00
C ILE A 80 -7.86 13.61 -1.70
N PRO A 81 -7.13 14.28 -2.63
CA PRO A 81 -5.77 14.74 -2.36
C PRO A 81 -5.74 15.68 -1.15
N LYS A 82 -4.67 15.60 -0.35
CA LYS A 82 -4.50 16.54 0.77
C LYS A 82 -4.36 17.99 0.27
N SER A 83 -3.72 18.16 -0.88
CA SER A 83 -3.50 19.45 -1.57
C SER A 83 -4.60 19.80 -2.58
N ILE A 84 -5.85 19.35 -2.34
CA ILE A 84 -7.01 19.60 -3.23
C ILE A 84 -7.27 21.09 -3.50
N LYS A 85 -6.86 22.00 -2.60
CA LYS A 85 -6.89 23.45 -2.85
C LYS A 85 -6.13 23.89 -4.10
N TYR A 86 -5.10 23.14 -4.47
CA TYR A 86 -4.28 23.37 -5.66
C TYR A 86 -4.65 22.47 -6.85
N LEU A 87 -5.76 21.71 -6.73
CA LEU A 87 -6.16 20.68 -7.68
C LEU A 87 -5.00 19.74 -8.04
N ALA A 88 -4.24 19.31 -7.03
CA ALA A 88 -3.04 18.52 -7.25
C ALA A 88 -2.85 17.43 -6.18
N ASP A 89 -2.12 16.38 -6.57
CA ASP A 89 -1.62 15.33 -5.70
C ASP A 89 -0.13 15.10 -5.95
N SER A 90 0.64 14.85 -4.90
CA SER A 90 2.11 14.81 -4.95
C SER A 90 2.64 13.39 -4.83
N PHE A 91 3.62 13.06 -5.67
CA PHE A 91 4.23 11.74 -5.72
C PHE A 91 5.75 11.85 -5.70
N LEU A 92 6.37 11.05 -4.85
CA LEU A 92 7.81 10.99 -4.69
C LEU A 92 8.38 9.90 -5.61
N ILE A 93 9.45 10.24 -6.33
CA ILE A 93 10.14 9.37 -7.28
C ILE A 93 11.59 9.25 -6.86
N THR A 94 12.04 8.01 -6.72
CA THR A 94 13.40 7.68 -6.31
C THR A 94 14.13 6.99 -7.48
N SER A 95 14.62 5.77 -7.30
CA SER A 95 15.44 5.03 -8.25
C SER A 95 14.64 3.97 -9.04
N GLY A 96 15.32 3.29 -9.97
CA GLY A 96 14.81 2.18 -10.79
C GLY A 96 14.54 2.55 -12.24
N ASP A 97 14.30 1.54 -13.09
CA ASP A 97 14.10 1.74 -14.54
C ASP A 97 12.74 2.32 -14.91
N LYS A 98 11.74 2.13 -14.04
CA LYS A 98 10.37 2.59 -14.22
C LYS A 98 9.79 3.03 -12.89
N TYR A 99 9.10 4.15 -12.88
CA TYR A 99 8.26 4.59 -11.77
C TYR A 99 6.86 4.00 -11.91
N ASN A 100 6.32 3.43 -10.83
CA ASN A 100 4.95 2.93 -10.79
C ASN A 100 4.06 3.95 -10.06
N LEU A 101 3.44 4.86 -10.82
CA LEU A 101 2.47 5.82 -10.30
C LEU A 101 1.25 5.07 -9.75
N GLN A 102 0.92 5.29 -8.49
CA GLN A 102 -0.20 4.64 -7.79
C GLN A 102 -1.16 5.68 -7.27
N VAL A 103 -2.36 5.75 -7.84
CA VAL A 103 -3.43 6.61 -7.36
C VAL A 103 -4.46 5.77 -6.62
N TRP A 104 -4.68 6.10 -5.36
CA TRP A 104 -5.60 5.37 -4.49
C TRP A 104 -6.99 6.03 -4.47
N ASN A 105 -8.03 5.20 -4.53
CA ASN A 105 -9.43 5.56 -4.31
C ASN A 105 -9.99 6.65 -5.24
N ARG A 106 -9.35 6.90 -6.39
CA ARG A 106 -9.90 7.68 -7.50
C ARG A 106 -9.36 7.18 -8.83
N ILE A 107 -10.17 7.28 -9.89
CA ILE A 107 -9.77 6.98 -11.27
C ILE A 107 -9.33 8.29 -11.91
N PRO A 108 -8.02 8.53 -12.16
CA PRO A 108 -7.50 9.86 -12.47
C PRO A 108 -8.16 10.54 -13.66
N ASN A 109 -8.17 9.95 -14.86
CA ASN A 109 -8.74 10.58 -16.06
C ASN A 109 -10.26 10.34 -16.22
N SER A 110 -11.01 10.33 -15.12
CA SER A 110 -12.46 10.11 -15.14
C SER A 110 -13.25 11.38 -14.86
N SER A 111 -14.52 11.38 -15.29
CA SER A 111 -15.50 12.43 -14.98
C SER A 111 -16.10 12.33 -13.57
N ASN A 112 -15.64 11.39 -12.74
CA ASN A 112 -16.13 11.19 -11.38
C ASN A 112 -15.92 12.45 -10.54
N VAL A 113 -16.95 12.84 -9.80
CA VAL A 113 -16.95 14.06 -8.99
C VAL A 113 -16.28 13.80 -7.65
N LEU A 114 -15.35 14.67 -7.27
CA LEU A 114 -14.71 14.69 -5.96
C LEU A 114 -15.39 15.70 -5.02
N ILE A 115 -15.64 16.90 -5.55
CA ILE A 115 -16.26 18.02 -4.82
C ILE A 115 -17.42 18.55 -5.66
N LYS A 116 -18.57 18.76 -5.03
CA LYS A 116 -19.72 19.46 -5.63
C LYS A 116 -19.96 20.75 -4.87
N TYR A 117 -19.90 21.88 -5.56
CA TYR A 117 -20.24 23.18 -4.98
C TYR A 117 -21.75 23.44 -5.06
N HIS A 118 -22.27 24.29 -4.17
CA HIS A 118 -23.70 24.64 -4.14
C HIS A 118 -24.14 25.43 -5.39
N ASN A 119 -23.22 26.14 -6.04
CA ASN A 119 -23.46 26.82 -7.32
C ASN A 119 -23.54 25.86 -8.53
N GLY A 120 -23.50 24.54 -8.31
CA GLY A 120 -23.60 23.50 -9.35
C GLY A 120 -22.27 23.11 -9.99
N SER A 121 -21.20 23.89 -9.80
CA SER A 121 -19.87 23.53 -10.30
C SER A 121 -19.27 22.34 -9.53
N SER A 122 -18.24 21.71 -10.10
CA SER A 122 -17.60 20.53 -9.50
C SER A 122 -16.11 20.43 -9.80
N ILE A 123 -15.38 19.85 -8.86
CA ILE A 123 -14.03 19.31 -9.11
C ILE A 123 -14.16 17.82 -9.36
N ARG A 124 -13.57 17.35 -10.46
CA ARG A 124 -13.59 15.96 -10.90
C ARG A 124 -12.20 15.34 -10.80
N CYS A 125 -12.12 14.03 -10.88
CA CYS A 125 -10.84 13.31 -10.85
C CYS A 125 -9.86 13.82 -11.91
N LYS A 126 -10.34 14.05 -13.14
CA LYS A 126 -9.51 14.53 -14.26
C LYS A 126 -8.93 15.92 -14.07
N ASP A 127 -9.46 16.67 -13.10
CA ASP A 127 -8.99 18.02 -12.78
C ASP A 127 -7.76 18.00 -11.86
N ILE A 128 -7.40 16.84 -11.30
CA ILE A 128 -6.31 16.71 -10.33
C ILE A 128 -4.99 16.43 -11.05
N ASN A 129 -4.11 17.42 -11.09
CA ASN A 129 -2.76 17.27 -11.61
C ASN A 129 -1.91 16.36 -10.71
N CYS A 130 -1.04 15.55 -11.31
CA CYS A 130 -0.02 14.79 -10.61
C CYS A 130 1.29 15.59 -10.57
N ILE A 131 1.73 15.98 -9.38
CA ILE A 131 3.05 16.59 -9.15
C ILE A 131 4.03 15.45 -8.85
N LEU A 132 4.82 15.09 -9.85
CA LEU A 132 5.85 14.05 -9.74
C LEU A 132 7.19 14.69 -9.38
N VAL A 133 7.77 14.32 -8.24
CA VAL A 133 9.01 14.92 -7.73
C VAL A 133 10.11 13.86 -7.66
N LYS A 134 11.12 13.99 -8.53
CA LYS A 134 12.28 13.10 -8.55
C LYS A 134 13.38 13.61 -7.63
N ILE A 135 13.89 12.70 -6.82
CA ILE A 135 14.98 12.96 -5.87
C ILE A 135 16.27 12.34 -6.41
N ASP A 136 17.35 13.10 -6.35
CA ASP A 136 18.69 12.57 -6.47
C ASP A 136 19.06 11.93 -5.12
N LEU A 137 19.19 10.60 -5.09
CA LEU A 137 19.48 9.86 -3.85
C LEU A 137 20.93 10.01 -3.39
N GLU A 138 21.86 10.34 -4.28
CA GLU A 138 23.26 10.58 -3.92
C GLU A 138 23.40 11.94 -3.26
N GLN A 139 22.79 12.97 -3.86
CA GLN A 139 22.86 14.34 -3.37
C GLN A 139 21.76 14.68 -2.35
N GLN A 140 20.79 13.79 -2.14
CA GLN A 140 19.63 13.97 -1.26
C GLN A 140 18.89 15.29 -1.55
N ASN A 141 18.69 15.62 -2.82
CA ASN A 141 18.04 16.85 -3.27
C ASN A 141 16.97 16.60 -4.35
N ILE A 142 16.11 17.60 -4.56
CA ILE A 142 15.08 17.55 -5.60
C ILE A 142 15.73 17.81 -6.96
N GLU A 143 15.74 16.79 -7.82
CA GLU A 143 16.38 16.85 -9.13
C GLU A 143 15.44 17.44 -10.20
N SER A 144 14.17 17.03 -10.21
CA SER A 144 13.17 17.51 -11.17
C SER A 144 11.76 17.44 -10.61
N ILE A 145 10.89 18.32 -11.12
CA ILE A 145 9.46 18.34 -10.81
C ILE A 145 8.70 18.34 -12.12
N ILE A 146 7.78 17.40 -12.29
CA ILE A 146 6.92 17.33 -13.47
C ILE A 146 5.47 17.34 -13.02
N VAL A 147 4.76 18.39 -13.38
CA VAL A 147 3.31 18.49 -13.20
C VAL A 147 2.65 17.92 -14.45
N MET A 148 1.78 16.94 -14.30
CA MET A 148 1.06 16.32 -15.43
C MET A 148 -0.43 16.27 -15.19
N SER A 149 -1.21 16.51 -16.24
CA SER A 149 -2.62 16.19 -16.19
C SER A 149 -2.84 14.66 -16.27
N PRO A 150 -3.95 14.13 -15.73
CA PRO A 150 -4.33 12.75 -15.95
C PRO A 150 -4.49 12.38 -17.42
N GLN A 151 -4.95 13.31 -18.26
CA GLN A 151 -5.11 13.11 -19.69
C GLN A 151 -3.77 12.91 -20.40
N TYR A 152 -2.76 13.73 -20.07
CA TYR A 152 -1.41 13.57 -20.61
C TYR A 152 -0.84 12.20 -20.28
N ILE A 153 -1.00 11.77 -19.03
CA ILE A 153 -0.48 10.48 -18.54
C ILE A 153 -1.07 9.34 -19.37
N GLU A 154 -2.39 9.35 -19.58
CA GLU A 154 -3.03 8.30 -20.39
C GLU A 154 -2.61 8.34 -21.85
N HIS A 155 -2.54 9.52 -22.46
CA HIS A 155 -2.10 9.68 -23.83
C HIS A 155 -0.66 9.22 -24.04
N LYS A 156 0.24 9.53 -23.10
CA LYS A 156 1.68 9.26 -23.24
C LYS A 156 2.10 7.86 -22.81
N PHE A 157 1.46 7.31 -21.77
CA PHE A 157 1.88 6.05 -21.12
C PHE A 157 0.79 4.96 -21.13
N GLY A 158 -0.36 5.23 -21.75
CA GLY A 158 -1.52 4.35 -21.78
C GLY A 158 -2.45 4.54 -20.58
N LYS A 159 -3.66 3.99 -20.67
CA LYS A 159 -4.69 4.10 -19.61
C LYS A 159 -4.20 3.62 -18.25
N PHE A 160 -4.72 4.22 -17.18
CA PHE A 160 -4.52 3.69 -15.85
C PHE A 160 -5.08 2.26 -15.76
N GLY A 161 -4.39 1.38 -15.04
CA GLY A 161 -4.85 0.01 -14.83
C GLY A 161 -6.22 -0.05 -14.14
N ILE A 162 -6.95 -1.14 -14.38
CA ILE A 162 -8.27 -1.39 -13.79
C ILE A 162 -8.18 -1.27 -12.26
N PRO A 163 -9.12 -0.55 -11.61
CA PRO A 163 -9.20 -0.49 -10.16
C PRO A 163 -9.08 -1.87 -9.53
N THR A 164 -7.98 -2.10 -8.81
CA THR A 164 -7.80 -3.35 -8.06
C THR A 164 -8.26 -3.12 -6.63
N ILE A 165 -9.32 -3.83 -6.25
CA ILE A 165 -9.86 -3.85 -4.88
C ILE A 165 -8.82 -4.45 -3.94
N LYS A 166 -8.64 -3.81 -2.78
CA LYS A 166 -7.72 -4.19 -1.73
C LYS A 166 -8.38 -4.07 -0.36
N TYR A 167 -8.41 -5.18 0.36
CA TYR A 167 -8.71 -5.24 1.78
C TYR A 167 -7.44 -4.99 2.58
N GLN A 168 -7.59 -4.32 3.73
CA GLN A 168 -6.46 -3.95 4.58
C GLN A 168 -6.84 -4.13 6.04
N ALA A 169 -5.86 -4.46 6.86
CA ALA A 169 -6.03 -4.60 8.30
C ALA A 169 -4.92 -3.82 9.02
N ILE A 170 -5.21 -3.30 10.22
CA ILE A 170 -4.29 -2.46 10.99
C ILE A 170 -4.07 -3.05 12.37
N ILE A 171 -2.82 -3.31 12.74
CA ILE A 171 -2.47 -3.74 14.09
C ILE A 171 -2.27 -2.54 15.01
N ASN A 172 -2.87 -2.60 16.20
CA ASN A 172 -2.64 -1.61 17.25
C ASN A 172 -1.21 -1.77 17.82
N PRO A 173 -0.44 -0.68 18.01
CA PRO A 173 0.88 -0.73 18.65
C PRO A 173 0.91 -1.48 20.00
N ALA A 174 -0.12 -1.36 20.84
CA ALA A 174 -0.19 -2.07 22.11
C ALA A 174 -0.22 -3.60 21.90
N THR A 175 -1.12 -4.08 21.03
CA THR A 175 -1.20 -5.50 20.65
C THR A 175 0.11 -6.00 20.07
N ARG A 176 0.71 -5.24 19.13
CA ARG A 176 2.02 -5.59 18.54
C ARG A 176 3.10 -5.73 19.63
N ASN A 177 3.18 -4.77 20.56
CA ASN A 177 4.18 -4.77 21.61
C ASN A 177 3.99 -5.93 22.59
N THR A 178 2.75 -6.30 22.92
CA THR A 178 2.47 -7.48 23.75
C THR A 178 3.04 -8.75 23.11
N ILE A 179 2.89 -8.92 21.80
CA ILE A 179 3.40 -10.09 21.07
C ILE A 179 4.94 -10.08 21.05
N VAL A 180 5.54 -8.97 20.61
CA VAL A 180 7.00 -8.84 20.47
C VAL A 180 7.73 -8.98 21.81
N ASN A 181 7.13 -8.54 22.91
CA ASN A 181 7.73 -8.65 24.24
C ASN A 181 7.35 -9.93 25.00
N SER A 182 6.55 -10.82 24.39
CA SER A 182 6.26 -12.13 24.97
C SER A 182 7.49 -13.04 24.91
N SER A 183 7.55 -14.06 25.78
CA SER A 183 8.67 -15.01 25.81
C SER A 183 8.84 -15.79 24.51
N THR A 184 7.73 -16.15 23.86
CA THR A 184 7.72 -16.87 22.57
C THR A 184 7.90 -15.94 21.39
N LYS A 185 7.70 -14.63 21.57
CA LYS A 185 7.59 -13.62 20.51
C LYS A 185 6.59 -14.00 19.41
N ALA A 186 5.60 -14.82 19.75
CA ALA A 186 4.64 -15.36 18.80
C ALA A 186 3.22 -15.40 19.37
N PHE A 187 2.24 -15.08 18.52
CA PHE A 187 0.82 -15.27 18.81
C PHE A 187 0.26 -16.35 17.89
N ILE A 188 -0.09 -17.50 18.46
CA ILE A 188 -0.52 -18.69 17.74
C ILE A 188 -1.85 -19.15 18.31
N VAL A 189 -2.79 -19.53 17.45
CA VAL A 189 -4.06 -20.16 17.84
C VAL A 189 -4.31 -21.40 16.99
N THR A 190 -5.26 -22.24 17.37
CA THR A 190 -5.54 -23.49 16.65
C THR A 190 -6.34 -23.28 15.36
N ASP A 191 -6.27 -24.23 14.44
CA ASP A 191 -7.08 -24.29 13.23
C ASP A 191 -8.60 -24.21 13.49
N THR A 192 -9.35 -23.76 12.48
CA THR A 192 -10.81 -23.71 12.51
C THR A 192 -11.43 -25.10 12.59
N THR A 193 -12.69 -25.17 12.99
CA THR A 193 -13.44 -26.44 13.01
C THR A 193 -13.55 -27.07 11.62
N ASN A 194 -13.64 -26.26 10.55
CA ASN A 194 -13.71 -26.76 9.18
C ASN A 194 -12.35 -27.29 8.68
N MET A 195 -11.25 -26.70 9.14
CA MET A 195 -9.90 -27.11 8.74
C MET A 195 -9.47 -28.40 9.45
N LYS A 196 -9.85 -28.59 10.72
CA LYS A 196 -9.43 -29.75 11.55
C LYS A 196 -9.59 -31.14 10.87
N PRO A 197 -10.73 -31.47 10.21
CA PRO A 197 -10.90 -32.75 9.53
C PRO A 197 -9.98 -32.96 8.32
N LEU A 198 -9.37 -31.89 7.79
CA LEU A 198 -8.51 -31.93 6.61
C LEU A 198 -7.03 -32.03 6.96
N LEU A 199 -6.69 -31.91 8.25
CA LEU A 199 -5.31 -31.92 8.72
C LEU A 199 -4.70 -33.33 8.62
N GLY A 200 -3.42 -33.37 8.24
CA GLY A 200 -2.62 -34.60 8.23
C GLY A 200 -2.04 -34.93 9.60
N SER A 201 -1.67 -36.20 9.78
CA SER A 201 -0.79 -36.58 10.87
C SER A 201 0.65 -36.19 10.51
N ASN A 202 1.38 -35.54 11.43
CA ASN A 202 2.62 -34.83 11.11
C ASN A 202 3.70 -35.70 10.42
N SER A 203 3.73 -37.01 10.68
CA SER A 203 4.69 -37.95 10.09
C SER A 203 4.33 -38.43 8.68
N GLN A 204 3.17 -38.05 8.14
CA GLN A 204 2.62 -38.56 6.88
C GLN A 204 2.32 -37.47 5.84
N VAL A 205 2.69 -36.21 6.12
CA VAL A 205 2.46 -35.10 5.18
C VAL A 205 3.56 -35.05 4.13
N GLU A 206 3.19 -35.36 2.90
CA GLU A 206 4.00 -35.22 1.69
C GLU A 206 3.66 -33.91 0.99
N LEU A 207 4.62 -32.97 1.04
CA LEU A 207 4.49 -31.69 0.36
C LEU A 207 4.74 -31.87 -1.14
N LYS A 208 3.75 -31.51 -1.95
CA LYS A 208 3.88 -31.44 -3.42
C LYS A 208 4.51 -30.09 -3.80
N THR A 209 3.97 -29.45 -4.84
CA THR A 209 4.40 -28.10 -5.23
C THR A 209 3.58 -27.05 -4.51
N LEU A 210 4.16 -25.87 -4.27
CA LEU A 210 3.48 -24.73 -3.64
C LEU A 210 2.10 -24.41 -4.25
N SER A 211 1.98 -24.49 -5.58
CA SER A 211 0.79 -24.11 -6.34
C SER A 211 -0.25 -25.22 -6.51
N SER A 212 0.02 -26.44 -6.02
CA SER A 212 -0.92 -27.55 -6.15
C SER A 212 -2.10 -27.38 -5.21
N GLU A 213 -3.28 -27.89 -5.58
CA GLU A 213 -4.42 -27.91 -4.65
C GLU A 213 -4.07 -28.70 -3.37
N PRO A 214 -4.59 -28.28 -2.20
CA PRO A 214 -4.45 -29.03 -0.96
C PRO A 214 -5.09 -30.40 -1.10
N ILE A 215 -4.53 -31.38 -0.41
CA ILE A 215 -5.11 -32.72 -0.29
C ILE A 215 -5.51 -32.92 1.17
N SER A 216 -6.74 -33.36 1.41
CA SER A 216 -7.18 -33.72 2.76
C SER A 216 -6.22 -34.75 3.37
N SER A 217 -5.91 -34.63 4.65
CA SER A 217 -4.86 -35.38 5.38
C SER A 217 -3.41 -35.05 5.01
N GLN A 218 -3.18 -34.05 4.16
CA GLN A 218 -1.83 -33.58 3.76
C GLN A 218 -1.63 -32.09 4.10
N ILE A 219 -2.54 -31.52 4.89
CA ILE A 219 -2.46 -30.14 5.36
C ILE A 219 -1.86 -30.13 6.76
N LEU A 220 -0.79 -29.35 6.96
CA LEU A 220 -0.17 -29.16 8.27
C LEU A 220 -1.07 -28.33 9.18
N SER A 221 -1.14 -28.70 10.46
CA SER A 221 -1.81 -27.87 11.47
C SER A 221 -1.06 -26.55 11.68
N ILE A 222 -1.73 -25.53 12.22
CA ILE A 222 -1.08 -24.28 12.65
C ILE A 222 0.03 -24.57 13.66
N GLU A 223 -0.21 -25.51 14.59
CA GLU A 223 0.79 -25.88 15.58
C GLU A 223 2.07 -26.41 14.92
N GLU A 224 1.94 -27.32 13.96
CA GLU A 224 3.07 -27.90 13.24
C GLU A 224 3.79 -26.87 12.37
N ILE A 225 3.04 -25.99 11.68
CA ILE A 225 3.65 -24.85 10.97
C ILE A 225 4.46 -24.01 11.96
N GLY A 226 3.87 -23.67 13.11
CA GLY A 226 4.52 -22.87 14.15
C GLY A 226 5.83 -23.50 14.62
N GLN A 227 5.84 -24.81 14.89
CA GLN A 227 7.03 -25.55 15.31
C GLN A 227 8.14 -25.50 14.26
N ARG A 228 7.81 -25.62 12.96
CA ARG A 228 8.81 -25.59 11.87
C ARG A 228 9.40 -24.20 11.64
N VAL A 229 8.57 -23.16 11.69
CA VAL A 229 8.95 -21.85 11.16
C VAL A 229 9.42 -20.85 12.22
N ILE A 230 8.83 -20.83 13.41
CA ILE A 230 8.93 -19.66 14.31
C ILE A 230 10.35 -19.45 14.83
N SER A 231 10.99 -20.51 15.31
CA SER A 231 12.37 -20.47 15.83
C SER A 231 13.39 -20.04 14.77
N ASN A 232 13.12 -20.36 13.50
CA ASN A 232 13.97 -20.02 12.36
C ASN A 232 13.63 -18.67 11.72
N LEU A 233 12.53 -18.02 12.09
CA LEU A 233 12.12 -16.72 11.58
C LEU A 233 12.48 -15.58 12.54
N ILE A 234 12.25 -15.74 13.84
CA ILE A 234 12.54 -14.69 14.82
C ILE A 234 14.03 -14.33 14.80
N GLY A 235 14.34 -13.03 14.80
CA GLY A 235 15.71 -12.52 14.74
C GLY A 235 16.33 -12.48 13.35
N GLN A 236 15.63 -13.00 12.33
CA GLN A 236 16.11 -12.95 10.95
C GLN A 236 15.80 -11.61 10.30
N LYS A 237 16.69 -11.18 9.40
CA LYS A 237 16.54 -9.92 8.67
C LYS A 237 16.02 -10.17 7.26
N LEU A 238 14.97 -9.44 6.87
CA LEU A 238 14.44 -9.44 5.51
C LEU A 238 15.06 -8.28 4.73
N PHE A 239 16.19 -8.53 4.07
CA PHE A 239 16.88 -7.51 3.28
C PHE A 239 16.26 -7.37 1.89
N ALA A 240 15.47 -6.31 1.68
CA ALA A 240 15.18 -5.81 0.34
C ALA A 240 14.75 -4.33 0.41
N GLN A 241 14.89 -3.60 -0.70
CA GLN A 241 14.55 -2.17 -0.74
C GLN A 241 13.04 -1.92 -0.65
N ASP A 242 12.21 -2.80 -1.22
CA ASP A 242 10.75 -2.65 -1.23
C ASP A 242 10.01 -3.79 -0.51
N THR A 243 8.81 -3.50 -0.04
CA THR A 243 7.97 -4.45 0.71
C THR A 243 7.57 -5.67 -0.11
N LYS A 244 7.44 -5.56 -1.45
CA LYS A 244 7.05 -6.71 -2.28
C LYS A 244 8.18 -7.74 -2.30
N THR A 245 9.41 -7.29 -2.54
CA THR A 245 10.57 -8.19 -2.52
C THR A 245 10.80 -8.80 -1.13
N ARG A 246 10.60 -8.03 -0.04
CA ARG A 246 10.62 -8.60 1.32
C ARG A 246 9.53 -9.64 1.54
N GLY A 247 8.33 -9.41 1.02
CA GLY A 247 7.22 -10.36 1.04
C GLY A 247 7.57 -11.68 0.35
N GLN A 248 8.10 -11.61 -0.87
CA GLN A 248 8.55 -12.79 -1.62
C GLN A 248 9.69 -13.53 -0.92
N ALA A 249 10.63 -12.81 -0.30
CA ALA A 249 11.71 -13.42 0.47
C ALA A 249 11.18 -14.16 1.70
N LEU A 250 10.20 -13.59 2.42
CA LEU A 250 9.54 -14.26 3.54
C LEU A 250 8.74 -15.49 3.07
N GLU A 251 7.94 -15.35 2.02
CA GLU A 251 7.15 -16.44 1.41
C GLU A 251 8.03 -17.63 1.05
N ARG A 252 9.14 -17.37 0.33
CA ARG A 252 10.14 -18.38 0.00
C ARG A 252 10.69 -19.06 1.25
N LYS A 253 11.12 -18.27 2.23
CA LYS A 253 11.72 -18.81 3.45
C LYS A 253 10.74 -19.67 4.26
N VAL A 254 9.49 -19.25 4.37
CA VAL A 254 8.43 -20.04 5.00
C VAL A 254 8.23 -21.35 4.25
N ALA A 255 8.11 -21.30 2.91
CA ALA A 255 7.98 -22.49 2.08
C ALA A 255 9.14 -23.50 2.31
N THR A 256 10.39 -23.04 2.26
CA THR A 256 11.57 -23.89 2.50
C THR A 256 11.55 -24.51 3.91
N LEU A 257 11.19 -23.72 4.94
CA LEU A 257 11.10 -24.21 6.33
C LEU A 257 9.98 -25.24 6.53
N LEU A 258 8.91 -25.17 5.74
CA LEU A 258 7.87 -26.19 5.75
C LEU A 258 8.34 -27.50 5.09
N GLY A 259 9.28 -27.42 4.14
CA GLY A 259 9.85 -28.55 3.41
C GLY A 259 9.59 -28.53 1.90
N PHE A 260 9.10 -27.42 1.34
CA PHE A 260 8.98 -27.28 -0.12
C PHE A 260 10.35 -27.09 -0.79
N SER A 261 10.44 -27.47 -2.05
CA SER A 261 11.65 -27.25 -2.86
C SER A 261 11.89 -25.76 -3.11
N ASP A 262 13.16 -25.35 -3.05
CA ASP A 262 13.57 -23.98 -3.42
C ASP A 262 13.34 -23.69 -4.92
N GLU A 263 13.21 -24.74 -5.75
CA GLU A 263 12.95 -24.64 -7.19
C GLU A 263 11.48 -24.34 -7.51
N ASP A 264 10.56 -24.53 -6.56
CA ASP A 264 9.13 -24.27 -6.79
C ASP A 264 8.89 -22.78 -7.08
N GLN A 265 8.20 -22.45 -8.16
CA GLN A 265 7.95 -21.05 -8.51
C GLN A 265 6.89 -20.41 -7.60
N LEU A 266 7.14 -19.19 -7.13
CA LEU A 266 6.10 -18.38 -6.49
C LEU A 266 5.13 -17.89 -7.57
N VAL A 267 3.88 -18.33 -7.52
CA VAL A 267 2.88 -18.07 -8.57
C VAL A 267 2.05 -16.81 -8.25
N GLY A 268 2.09 -16.32 -7.01
CA GLY A 268 1.30 -15.17 -6.55
C GLY A 268 -0.20 -15.48 -6.48
N ASN A 269 -0.54 -16.68 -6.06
CA ASN A 269 -1.91 -17.12 -5.83
C ASN A 269 -2.44 -16.58 -4.50
N TYR A 270 -3.76 -16.69 -4.30
CA TYR A 270 -4.34 -16.61 -2.97
C TYR A 270 -4.84 -17.99 -2.56
N PRO A 271 -4.35 -18.56 -1.44
CA PRO A 271 -3.24 -18.04 -0.64
C PRO A 271 -1.86 -18.21 -1.29
N ASP A 272 -0.86 -17.52 -0.73
CA ASP A 272 0.55 -17.52 -1.19
C ASP A 272 1.12 -18.95 -1.26
N ILE A 273 0.95 -19.76 -0.20
CA ILE A 273 1.25 -21.21 -0.20
C ILE A 273 -0.07 -21.96 -0.39
N TYR A 274 -0.47 -22.10 -1.66
CA TYR A 274 -1.76 -22.66 -2.07
C TYR A 274 -1.99 -24.08 -1.55
N ASN A 275 -0.99 -24.96 -1.66
CA ASN A 275 -1.07 -26.35 -1.19
C ASN A 275 -1.35 -26.46 0.32
N GLN A 276 -0.90 -25.49 1.10
CA GLN A 276 -1.05 -25.48 2.55
C GLN A 276 -2.07 -24.44 3.02
N ALA A 277 -2.94 -23.90 2.16
CA ALA A 277 -3.93 -22.89 2.55
C ALA A 277 -3.38 -21.78 3.49
N LEU A 278 -2.15 -21.31 3.21
CA LEU A 278 -1.37 -20.43 4.08
C LEU A 278 -0.95 -19.16 3.33
N GLU A 279 -1.46 -18.03 3.79
CA GLU A 279 -1.10 -16.69 3.34
C GLU A 279 0.07 -16.15 4.17
N VAL A 280 1.06 -15.53 3.52
CA VAL A 280 2.27 -15.03 4.16
C VAL A 280 2.37 -13.51 3.99
N LYS A 281 2.52 -12.78 5.10
CA LYS A 281 2.54 -11.31 5.07
C LYS A 281 3.67 -10.74 5.92
N VAL A 282 4.27 -9.66 5.42
CA VAL A 282 5.21 -8.83 6.16
C VAL A 282 4.48 -7.62 6.72
N GLN A 283 4.70 -7.31 7.99
CA GLN A 283 4.16 -6.14 8.68
C GLN A 283 5.26 -5.08 8.90
N ASP A 284 5.66 -4.37 7.84
CA ASP A 284 6.65 -3.27 7.92
C ASP A 284 6.03 -1.93 8.40
N SER A 285 4.70 -1.84 8.35
CA SER A 285 3.93 -0.67 8.75
C SER A 285 2.68 -1.14 9.50
N PRO A 286 2.04 -0.31 10.33
CA PRO A 286 0.86 -0.71 11.09
C PRO A 286 -0.25 -1.37 10.24
N THR A 287 -0.29 -1.09 8.93
CA THR A 287 -1.22 -1.68 7.98
C THR A 287 -0.60 -2.86 7.23
N ILE A 288 -1.34 -3.96 7.12
CA ILE A 288 -1.10 -5.07 6.18
C ILE A 288 -2.13 -5.03 5.04
N ASP A 289 -1.73 -5.52 3.86
CA ASP A 289 -2.59 -5.67 2.67
C ASP A 289 -3.04 -7.12 2.58
N LEU A 290 -4.35 -7.35 2.58
CA LEU A 290 -4.96 -8.68 2.46
C LEU A 290 -5.25 -9.04 1.00
N GLY A 291 -5.01 -8.13 0.06
CA GLY A 291 -5.30 -8.36 -1.35
C GLY A 291 -6.78 -8.26 -1.68
N LYS A 292 -7.24 -9.06 -2.64
CA LYS A 292 -8.62 -9.01 -3.16
C LYS A 292 -9.62 -9.73 -2.26
N GLU A 293 -9.14 -10.68 -1.46
CA GLU A 293 -9.96 -11.51 -0.58
C GLU A 293 -9.89 -11.01 0.86
N THR A 294 -10.90 -11.34 1.67
CA THR A 294 -10.96 -11.00 3.09
C THR A 294 -11.68 -12.10 3.86
N PRO A 295 -11.25 -12.44 5.09
CA PRO A 295 -11.99 -13.37 5.94
C PRO A 295 -13.34 -12.80 6.38
N MET A 296 -13.56 -11.48 6.36
CA MET A 296 -14.84 -10.85 6.74
C MET A 296 -16.01 -11.23 5.81
N ASN A 297 -15.69 -11.72 4.62
CA ASN A 297 -16.66 -12.17 3.63
C ASN A 297 -16.30 -13.63 3.30
N PRO A 298 -16.87 -14.61 4.00
CA PRO A 298 -16.52 -16.02 3.81
C PRO A 298 -16.87 -16.47 2.39
N LEU A 299 -15.86 -16.77 1.59
CA LEU A 299 -16.00 -17.27 0.22
C LEU A 299 -15.22 -18.58 0.06
N PRO A 300 -15.72 -19.57 -0.70
CA PRO A 300 -14.97 -20.77 -1.02
C PRO A 300 -13.66 -20.44 -1.74
N VAL A 301 -12.53 -21.01 -1.27
CA VAL A 301 -11.20 -20.78 -1.88
C VAL A 301 -10.79 -21.91 -2.83
N TYR A 302 -11.28 -23.12 -2.56
CA TYR A 302 -11.01 -24.33 -3.35
C TYR A 302 -12.32 -24.93 -3.82
N GLN A 303 -12.31 -25.53 -5.02
CA GLN A 303 -13.51 -26.10 -5.61
C GLN A 303 -14.04 -27.31 -4.83
N ASN A 304 -13.14 -28.15 -4.31
CA ASN A 304 -13.46 -29.46 -3.75
C ASN A 304 -13.18 -29.61 -2.24
N LEU A 305 -12.87 -28.51 -1.55
CA LEU A 305 -12.62 -28.51 -0.11
C LEU A 305 -13.53 -27.50 0.58
N PRO A 306 -14.04 -27.81 1.80
CA PRO A 306 -14.88 -26.90 2.57
C PRO A 306 -14.03 -25.81 3.28
N ILE A 307 -13.07 -25.23 2.56
CA ILE A 307 -12.18 -24.18 3.05
C ILE A 307 -12.63 -22.85 2.46
N THR A 308 -12.97 -21.93 3.34
CA THR A 308 -13.33 -20.55 3.00
C THR A 308 -12.20 -19.58 3.32
N THR A 309 -12.35 -18.30 2.95
CA THR A 309 -11.45 -17.21 3.32
C THR A 309 -11.26 -17.06 4.84
N GLU A 310 -12.21 -17.51 5.67
CA GLU A 310 -12.09 -17.58 7.13
C GLU A 310 -11.13 -18.66 7.62
N ASP A 311 -10.99 -19.73 6.84
CA ASP A 311 -10.20 -20.92 7.18
C ASP A 311 -8.74 -20.81 6.70
N ILE A 312 -8.46 -19.92 5.75
CA ILE A 312 -7.09 -19.62 5.29
C ILE A 312 -6.25 -19.17 6.49
N ARG A 313 -5.08 -19.78 6.66
CA ARG A 313 -4.15 -19.42 7.73
C ARG A 313 -3.28 -18.26 7.29
N TYR A 314 -2.93 -17.39 8.23
CA TYR A 314 -2.08 -16.23 7.99
C TYR A 314 -0.84 -16.31 8.86
N LEU A 315 0.34 -16.37 8.24
CA LEU A 315 1.61 -16.13 8.89
C LEU A 315 2.01 -14.67 8.64
N ILE A 316 2.01 -13.86 9.69
CA ILE A 316 2.34 -12.43 9.61
C ILE A 316 3.62 -12.18 10.41
N ALA A 317 4.71 -11.83 9.72
CA ALA A 317 5.96 -11.47 10.35
C ALA A 317 5.96 -9.99 10.76
N LEU A 318 6.14 -9.73 12.06
CA LEU A 318 6.24 -8.39 12.65
C LEU A 318 7.69 -7.92 12.53
N THR A 319 7.97 -7.08 11.54
CA THR A 319 9.33 -6.61 11.27
C THR A 319 9.62 -5.29 11.97
N ASN A 320 10.86 -5.12 12.42
CA ASN A 320 11.38 -3.85 12.89
C ASN A 320 11.62 -2.93 11.68
N PRO A 321 10.99 -1.75 11.60
CA PRO A 321 11.14 -0.86 10.44
C PRO A 321 12.55 -0.29 10.24
N GLN A 322 13.42 -0.36 11.26
CA GLN A 322 14.78 0.18 11.24
C GLN A 322 15.81 -0.91 10.93
N THR A 323 15.68 -2.09 11.53
CA THR A 323 16.66 -3.19 11.37
C THR A 323 16.24 -4.23 10.35
N SER A 324 14.97 -4.19 9.90
CA SER A 324 14.32 -5.23 9.07
C SER A 324 14.30 -6.62 9.70
N GLU A 325 14.55 -6.70 11.01
CA GLU A 325 14.54 -7.94 11.78
C GLU A 325 13.10 -8.36 12.10
N ILE A 326 12.79 -9.65 12.04
CA ILE A 326 11.52 -10.21 12.48
C ILE A 326 11.53 -10.27 14.01
N GLU A 327 10.77 -9.37 14.64
CA GLU A 327 10.67 -9.25 16.10
C GLU A 327 9.60 -10.15 16.70
N GLY A 328 8.65 -10.61 15.89
CA GLY A 328 7.63 -11.56 16.29
C GLY A 328 6.80 -12.09 15.12
N VAL A 329 5.97 -13.08 15.40
CA VAL A 329 5.15 -13.76 14.38
C VAL A 329 3.72 -13.90 14.89
N ILE A 330 2.74 -13.68 14.01
CA ILE A 330 1.33 -14.04 14.23
C ILE A 330 1.01 -15.20 13.30
N LEU A 331 0.43 -16.27 13.82
CA LEU A 331 0.00 -17.43 13.04
C LEU A 331 -1.40 -17.87 13.46
N VAL A 332 -2.40 -17.49 12.65
CA VAL A 332 -3.82 -17.66 12.99
C VAL A 332 -4.68 -17.93 11.75
N PRO A 333 -5.85 -18.56 11.87
CA PRO A 333 -6.80 -18.62 10.76
C PRO A 333 -7.44 -17.25 10.51
N GLY A 334 -7.94 -17.03 9.29
CA GLY A 334 -8.51 -15.76 8.84
C GLY A 334 -9.60 -15.23 9.76
N LYS A 335 -10.46 -16.11 10.29
CA LYS A 335 -11.52 -15.75 11.25
C LYS A 335 -11.01 -15.05 12.52
N GLU A 336 -9.75 -15.28 12.90
CA GLU A 336 -9.16 -14.70 14.11
C GLU A 336 -8.46 -13.36 13.83
N LEU A 337 -8.35 -12.94 12.56
CA LEU A 337 -7.68 -11.69 12.22
C LEU A 337 -8.37 -10.47 12.82
N GLU A 338 -9.70 -10.45 12.94
CA GLU A 338 -10.44 -9.33 13.54
C GLU A 338 -10.22 -9.17 15.05
N ASN A 339 -9.78 -10.24 15.74
CA ASN A 339 -9.45 -10.20 17.15
C ASN A 339 -8.08 -9.55 17.42
N ILE A 340 -7.25 -9.42 16.38
CA ILE A 340 -5.86 -8.93 16.48
C ILE A 340 -5.69 -7.61 15.72
N PHE A 341 -6.35 -7.48 14.58
CA PHE A 341 -6.28 -6.33 13.69
C PHE A 341 -7.63 -5.63 13.60
N THR A 342 -7.58 -4.30 13.55
CA THR A 342 -8.73 -3.53 13.10
C THR A 342 -8.85 -3.64 11.59
N MET A 343 -9.92 -4.28 11.13
CA MET A 343 -10.24 -4.38 9.70
C MET A 343 -10.61 -3.00 9.17
N VAL A 344 -9.99 -2.58 8.06
CA VAL A 344 -10.32 -1.28 7.45
C VAL A 344 -11.70 -1.41 6.80
N ASN A 345 -12.70 -0.73 7.38
CA ASN A 345 -14.08 -0.75 6.89
C ASN A 345 -14.16 -0.35 5.41
N GLY A 346 -14.64 -1.26 4.55
CA GLY A 346 -14.80 -1.02 3.12
C GLY A 346 -13.49 -1.07 2.33
N THR A 347 -13.60 -1.43 1.07
CA THR A 347 -12.44 -1.64 0.19
C THR A 347 -11.76 -0.33 -0.18
N SER A 348 -10.43 -0.39 -0.31
CA SER A 348 -9.72 0.61 -1.10
C SER A 348 -9.47 0.04 -2.50
N PHE A 349 -9.30 0.91 -3.48
CA PHE A 349 -8.80 0.48 -4.78
C PHE A 349 -7.61 1.32 -5.21
N LYS A 350 -6.80 0.73 -6.08
CA LYS A 350 -5.64 1.39 -6.66
C LYS A 350 -5.72 1.36 -8.18
N CYS A 351 -5.45 2.51 -8.80
CA CYS A 351 -5.17 2.67 -10.22
C CYS A 351 -3.68 2.88 -10.42
N GLN A 352 -3.07 2.20 -11.40
CA GLN A 352 -1.61 2.21 -11.58
C GLN A 352 -1.17 2.58 -12.98
N ARG A 353 -0.03 3.28 -13.07
CA ARG A 353 0.66 3.49 -14.33
C ARG A 353 2.17 3.45 -14.22
N SER A 354 2.78 2.69 -15.13
CA SER A 354 4.24 2.64 -15.25
C SER A 354 4.73 3.77 -16.15
N ILE A 355 5.70 4.53 -15.67
CA ILE A 355 6.33 5.66 -16.36
C ILE A 355 7.84 5.37 -16.43
N PRO A 356 8.45 5.29 -17.61
CA PRO A 356 9.89 4.99 -17.74
C PRO A 356 10.76 6.05 -17.08
N MET A 357 11.86 5.64 -16.42
CA MET A 357 12.75 6.60 -15.73
C MET A 357 13.39 7.61 -16.71
N LYS A 358 13.68 7.15 -17.94
CA LYS A 358 14.11 7.97 -19.08
C LYS A 358 13.20 9.16 -19.41
N PHE A 359 11.94 9.14 -18.97
CA PHE A 359 11.07 10.30 -19.11
C PHE A 359 11.46 11.42 -18.14
N PHE A 360 11.75 11.09 -16.88
CA PHE A 360 12.12 12.06 -15.85
C PHE A 360 13.50 12.66 -16.11
N GLU A 361 14.45 11.86 -16.59
CA GLU A 361 15.83 12.29 -16.92
C GLU A 361 15.87 13.48 -17.90
N LYS A 362 14.88 13.59 -18.80
CA LYS A 362 14.77 14.69 -19.77
C LYS A 362 14.53 16.05 -19.12
N TYR A 363 14.05 16.07 -17.88
CA TYR A 363 13.66 17.26 -17.14
C TYR A 363 14.56 17.53 -15.94
N LYS A 364 15.76 16.90 -15.88
CA LYS A 364 16.76 17.18 -14.84
C LYS A 364 17.01 18.68 -14.71
N GLY A 365 16.94 19.18 -13.48
CA GLY A 365 17.12 20.60 -13.15
C GLY A 365 15.92 21.50 -13.44
N LYS A 366 14.77 20.94 -13.84
CA LYS A 366 13.60 21.71 -14.28
C LYS A 366 12.34 21.34 -13.51
N SER A 367 11.46 22.33 -13.37
CA SER A 367 10.06 22.16 -13.02
C SER A 367 9.20 22.46 -14.25
N VAL A 368 8.47 21.46 -14.76
CA VAL A 368 7.73 21.58 -16.04
C VAL A 368 6.28 21.15 -15.91
N PHE A 369 5.44 21.64 -16.82
CA PHE A 369 4.06 21.20 -16.98
C PHE A 369 3.87 20.48 -18.31
N ASN A 370 3.30 19.27 -18.25
CA ASN A 370 2.89 18.50 -19.42
C ASN A 370 1.35 18.32 -19.41
N PRO A 371 0.62 19.03 -20.28
CA PRO A 371 -0.83 19.18 -20.22
C PRO A 371 -1.61 18.00 -20.77
#